data_AF-A0A366JNB5-F1
#
_entry.id   AF-A0A366JNB5-F1
#
_cell.length_a   1.000
_cell.length_b   1.000
_cell.length_c   1.000
_cell.angle_alpha   90.00
_cell.angle_beta   90.00
_cell.angle_gamma   90.00
#
_symmetry.space_group_name_H-M   'P 1'
#
loop_
_entity.id
_entity.type
_entity.pdbx_description
1 polymer ?
#
loop_
_entity_poly.entity_id
_entity_poly.type
_entity_poly.pdbx_seq_one_letter_code
_entity_poly.pdbx_strand_id
1 'polypeptide(L)'
;MKWRTVNNDKGFTLIEMMIVLLVISVLLIITIPNVTKHNSKINSKGCDAFVKMVQAQVQAYEIDNKELPSGIQDLVDSEYLNAETTTCPNGDAIKISAEGKVESSGS
;
A
#
# COMPACT_ATOMS: atom_id res chain seq x y z
N MET A 1 -51.12 -44.38 -9.25
CA MET A 1 -50.77 -44.02 -7.87
C MET A 1 -49.95 -42.73 -7.91
N LYS A 2 -50.55 -41.59 -7.55
CA LYS A 2 -50.00 -40.25 -7.80
C LYS A 2 -49.58 -39.63 -6.47
N TRP A 3 -48.27 -39.56 -6.22
CA TRP A 3 -47.71 -38.91 -5.03
C TRP A 3 -47.70 -37.40 -5.24
N ARG A 4 -48.41 -36.67 -4.38
CA ARG A 4 -48.42 -35.20 -4.34
C ARG A 4 -47.35 -34.78 -3.32
N THR A 5 -46.22 -34.29 -3.80
CA THR A 5 -45.22 -33.60 -2.99
C THR A 5 -45.76 -32.20 -2.66
N VAL A 6 -45.94 -31.92 -1.37
CA VAL A 6 -46.24 -30.57 -0.87
C VAL A 6 -44.90 -29.89 -0.62
N ASN A 7 -44.51 -28.96 -1.48
CA ASN A 7 -43.40 -28.06 -1.21
C ASN A 7 -43.86 -26.99 -0.22
N ASN A 8 -43.34 -27.07 1.01
CA ASN A 8 -43.54 -26.08 2.05
C ASN A 8 -42.36 -25.10 2.01
N ASP A 9 -42.42 -24.11 1.12
CA ASP A 9 -41.44 -23.02 1.01
C ASP A 9 -41.69 -21.97 2.11
N LYS A 10 -41.46 -22.35 3.38
CA LYS A 10 -41.47 -21.44 4.52
C LYS A 10 -40.03 -21.14 4.92
N GLY A 11 -39.41 -20.14 4.29
CA GLY A 11 -37.99 -19.87 4.53
C GLY A 11 -37.51 -18.46 4.18
N PHE A 12 -38.38 -17.44 4.25
CA PHE A 12 -37.96 -16.05 4.13
C PHE A 12 -38.92 -15.18 4.96
N THR A 13 -38.64 -15.06 6.25
CA THR A 13 -39.37 -14.08 7.09
C THR A 13 -38.64 -12.73 7.05
N LEU A 14 -39.39 -11.63 7.21
CA LEU A 14 -38.78 -10.29 7.31
C LEU A 14 -37.78 -10.21 8.47
N ILE A 15 -38.09 -10.89 9.58
CA ILE A 15 -37.23 -10.95 10.79
C ILE A 15 -35.88 -11.61 10.47
N GLU A 16 -35.88 -12.68 9.67
CA GLU A 16 -34.66 -13.38 9.28
C GLU A 16 -33.73 -12.49 8.47
N MET A 17 -34.27 -11.72 7.52
CA MET A 17 -33.48 -10.74 6.77
C MET A 17 -32.95 -9.60 7.65
N MET A 18 -33.70 -9.16 8.66
CA MET A 18 -33.23 -8.15 9.61
C MET A 18 -32.03 -8.63 10.45
N ILE A 19 -32.09 -9.88 10.93
CA ILE A 19 -31.00 -10.48 11.71
C ILE A 19 -29.75 -10.64 10.83
N VAL A 20 -29.92 -11.07 9.57
CA VAL A 20 -28.81 -11.22 8.62
C VAL A 20 -28.11 -9.89 8.35
N LEU A 21 -28.87 -8.81 8.10
CA LEU A 21 -28.30 -7.48 7.87
C LEU A 21 -27.57 -6.95 9.12
N LEU A 22 -28.12 -7.21 10.32
CA LEU A 22 -27.48 -6.87 11.59
C LEU A 22 -26.12 -7.57 11.72
N VAL A 23 -26.06 -8.89 11.49
CA VAL A 23 -24.80 -9.65 11.58
C VAL A 23 -23.78 -9.16 10.55
N ILE A 24 -24.18 -8.94 9.29
CA ILE A 24 -23.29 -8.44 8.23
C ILE A 24 -22.72 -7.06 8.61
N SER A 25 -23.54 -6.16 9.16
CA SER A 25 -23.08 -4.83 9.59
C SER A 25 -21.99 -4.89 10.66
N VAL A 26 -22.14 -5.78 11.66
CA VAL A 26 -21.15 -5.98 12.72
C VAL A 26 -19.85 -6.56 12.16
N LEU A 27 -19.94 -7.52 11.23
CA LEU A 27 -18.78 -8.09 10.56
C LEU A 27 -18.00 -7.02 9.78
N LEU A 28 -18.68 -6.15 9.02
CA LEU A 28 -18.03 -5.07 8.26
C LEU A 28 -17.29 -4.08 9.17
N ILE A 29 -17.89 -3.70 10.31
CA ILE A 29 -17.26 -2.80 11.29
C ILE A 29 -15.97 -3.40 11.87
N ILE A 30 -15.89 -4.73 12.03
CA ILE A 30 -14.69 -5.41 12.52
C ILE A 30 -13.63 -5.58 11.41
N THR A 31 -14.07 -5.90 10.18
CA THR A 31 -13.17 -6.15 9.05
C THR A 31 -12.46 -4.89 8.55
N ILE A 32 -13.16 -3.76 8.43
CA ILE A 32 -12.60 -2.50 7.91
C ILE A 32 -11.37 -1.99 8.70
N PRO A 33 -11.42 -1.81 10.04
CA PRO A 33 -10.28 -1.29 10.80
C PRO A 33 -9.10 -2.26 10.82
N ASN A 34 -9.34 -3.57 10.70
CA ASN A 34 -8.29 -4.58 10.63
C ASN A 34 -7.50 -4.46 9.31
N VAL A 35 -8.19 -4.30 8.17
CA VAL A 35 -7.56 -4.15 6.86
C VAL A 35 -6.72 -2.87 6.76
N THR A 36 -7.22 -1.74 7.28
CA THR A 36 -6.52 -0.44 7.19
C THR A 36 -5.18 -0.43 7.94
N LYS A 37 -5.08 -1.13 9.08
CA LYS A 37 -3.84 -1.22 9.87
C LYS A 37 -2.70 -1.97 9.16
N HIS A 38 -3.03 -2.91 8.30
CA HIS A 38 -2.01 -3.62 7.50
C HIS A 38 -1.50 -2.76 6.35
N ASN A 39 -2.33 -1.87 5.80
CA ASN A 39 -1.98 -1.02 4.66
C ASN A 39 -0.84 -0.04 5.00
N SER A 40 -0.94 0.66 6.14
CA SER A 40 0.11 1.59 6.59
C SER A 40 1.45 0.90 6.85
N LYS A 41 1.44 -0.30 7.45
CA LYS A 41 2.64 -1.09 7.70
C LYS A 41 3.27 -1.66 6.42
N ILE A 42 2.45 -1.99 5.43
CA ILE A 42 2.93 -2.43 4.11
C ILE A 42 3.58 -1.25 3.39
N ASN A 43 2.95 -0.08 3.43
CA ASN A 43 3.49 1.10 2.76
C ASN A 43 4.78 1.61 3.42
N SER A 44 4.91 1.55 4.76
CA SER A 44 6.17 1.89 5.45
C SER A 44 7.30 0.94 5.05
N LYS A 45 7.04 -0.37 5.01
CA LYS A 45 8.02 -1.36 4.52
C LYS A 45 8.36 -1.16 3.04
N GLY A 46 7.37 -0.77 2.23
CA GLY A 46 7.57 -0.40 0.83
C GLY A 46 8.47 0.82 0.68
N CYS A 47 8.28 1.83 1.54
CA CYS A 47 9.13 3.02 1.57
C CYS A 47 10.57 2.69 2.03
N ASP A 48 10.76 1.85 3.05
CA ASP A 48 12.09 1.38 3.46
C ASP A 48 12.83 0.65 2.33
N ALA A 49 12.13 -0.19 1.57
CA ALA A 49 12.69 -0.88 0.41
C ALA A 49 13.04 0.11 -0.70
N PHE A 50 12.19 1.12 -0.92
CA PHE A 50 12.42 2.17 -1.91
C PHE A 50 13.64 3.03 -1.53
N VAL A 51 13.78 3.46 -0.27
CA VAL A 51 14.97 4.16 0.25
C VAL A 51 16.25 3.36 -0.03
N LYS A 52 16.25 2.05 0.22
CA LYS A 52 17.41 1.19 -0.05
C LYS A 52 17.74 1.07 -1.54
N MET A 53 16.71 1.00 -2.39
CA MET A 53 16.90 0.98 -3.84
C MET A 53 17.51 2.30 -4.32
N VAL A 54 16.95 3.45 -3.91
CA VAL A 54 17.49 4.78 -4.25
C VAL A 54 18.92 4.93 -3.72
N GLN A 55 19.22 4.43 -2.52
CA GLN A 55 20.57 4.47 -1.96
C GLN A 55 21.58 3.71 -2.84
N ALA A 56 21.19 2.56 -3.38
CA ALA A 56 22.03 1.81 -4.32
C ALA A 56 22.25 2.59 -5.62
N GLN A 57 21.23 3.29 -6.12
CA GLN A 57 21.35 4.14 -7.31
C GLN A 57 22.24 5.36 -7.06
N VAL A 58 22.14 5.99 -5.89
CA VAL A 58 23.06 7.07 -5.47
C VAL A 58 24.50 6.59 -5.46
N GLN A 59 24.75 5.40 -4.91
CA GLN A 59 26.09 4.80 -4.90
C GLN A 59 26.59 4.46 -6.31
N ALA A 60 25.72 3.96 -7.19
CA ALA A 60 26.08 3.71 -8.59
C ALA A 60 26.47 5.02 -9.30
N TYR A 61 25.69 6.08 -9.11
CA TYR A 61 25.99 7.41 -9.64
C TYR A 61 27.32 7.95 -9.10
N GLU A 62 27.60 7.79 -7.81
CA GLU A 62 28.87 8.18 -7.20
C GLU A 62 30.06 7.44 -7.82
N ILE A 63 29.92 6.14 -8.12
CA ILE A 63 30.96 5.34 -8.76
C ILE A 63 31.24 5.83 -10.19
N ASP A 64 30.19 6.13 -10.96
CA ASP A 64 30.30 6.49 -12.36
C ASP A 64 30.76 7.94 -12.57
N ASN A 65 30.21 8.88 -11.79
CA ASN A 65 30.47 10.31 -11.95
C ASN A 65 31.51 10.86 -10.95
N LYS A 66 31.93 10.06 -9.96
CA LYS A 66 32.82 10.49 -8.84
C LYS A 66 32.29 11.67 -8.04
N GLU A 67 30.99 11.93 -8.13
CA GLU A 67 30.31 13.04 -7.49
C GLU A 67 29.00 12.53 -6.89
N LEU A 68 28.63 13.07 -5.73
CA LEU A 68 27.36 12.74 -5.09
C LEU A 68 26.23 13.50 -5.79
N PRO A 69 25.08 12.85 -6.06
CA PRO A 69 23.94 13.56 -6.60
C PRO A 69 23.42 14.57 -5.57
N SER A 70 23.21 15.81 -6.00
CA SER A 70 22.71 16.91 -5.16
C SER A 70 21.20 16.81 -4.86
N GLY A 71 20.50 15.95 -5.61
CA GLY A 71 19.11 15.59 -5.35
C GLY A 71 18.62 14.43 -6.23
N ILE A 72 17.36 14.04 -6.02
CA ILE A 72 16.69 13.00 -6.82
C ILE A 72 16.67 13.38 -8.31
N GLN A 73 16.66 14.68 -8.62
CA GLN A 73 16.62 15.16 -9.99
C GLN A 73 17.86 14.75 -10.79
N ASP A 74 19.05 14.77 -10.20
CA ASP A 74 20.29 14.34 -10.89
C ASP A 74 20.26 12.86 -11.25
N LEU A 75 19.59 12.04 -10.42
CA LEU A 75 19.37 10.62 -10.69
C LEU A 75 18.30 10.38 -11.75
N VAL A 76 17.31 11.26 -11.87
CA VAL A 76 16.28 11.21 -12.92
C VAL A 76 16.87 11.63 -14.26
N ASP A 77 17.63 12.72 -14.27
CA ASP A 77 18.28 13.27 -15.47
C ASP A 77 19.37 12.33 -16.00
N SER A 78 19.98 11.54 -15.11
CA SER A 78 21.00 10.53 -15.45
C SER A 78 20.42 9.12 -15.65
N GLU A 79 19.09 8.99 -15.80
CA GLU A 79 18.37 7.72 -16.04
C GLU A 79 18.54 6.62 -14.96
N TYR A 80 19.10 6.94 -13.79
CA TYR A 80 19.17 5.99 -12.66
C TYR A 80 17.82 5.84 -11.95
N LEU A 81 16.90 6.81 -12.07
CA LEU A 81 15.54 6.76 -11.54
C LEU A 81 14.53 7.23 -12.60
N ASN A 82 13.36 6.60 -12.63
CA ASN A 82 12.26 7.07 -13.45
C ASN A 82 11.54 8.24 -12.76
N ALA A 83 11.19 9.29 -13.51
CA ALA A 83 10.50 10.49 -13.00
C ALA A 83 9.14 10.17 -12.34
N GLU A 84 8.51 9.05 -12.71
CA GLU A 84 7.21 8.60 -12.19
C GLU A 84 7.30 7.92 -10.82
N THR A 85 8.51 7.57 -10.36
CA THR A 85 8.75 6.82 -9.13
C THR A 85 9.51 7.65 -8.10
N THR A 86 9.14 8.91 -7.89
CA THR A 86 9.84 9.84 -6.98
C THR A 86 9.25 9.89 -5.57
N THR A 87 8.13 9.21 -5.35
CA THR A 87 7.38 9.23 -4.08
C THR A 87 7.19 7.84 -3.51
N CYS A 88 7.29 7.72 -2.18
CA CYS A 88 6.99 6.47 -1.50
C CYS A 88 5.51 6.07 -1.64
N PRO A 89 5.17 4.78 -1.50
CA PRO A 89 3.78 4.30 -1.51
C PRO A 89 2.88 4.94 -0.42
N ASN A 90 3.49 5.57 0.59
CA ASN A 90 2.81 6.35 1.63
C ASN A 90 2.44 7.78 1.22
N GLY A 91 2.91 8.27 0.07
CA GLY A 91 2.83 9.68 -0.30
C GLY A 91 3.97 10.54 0.27
N ASP A 92 4.89 9.95 1.04
CA ASP A 92 6.06 10.65 1.57
C ASP A 92 7.07 10.97 0.45
N ALA A 93 7.52 12.22 0.42
CA ALA A 93 8.64 12.64 -0.42
C ALA A 93 9.95 12.09 0.15
N ILE A 94 10.82 11.62 -0.74
CA ILE A 94 12.19 11.25 -0.39
C ILE A 94 13.11 12.46 -0.60
N LYS A 95 14.05 12.67 0.33
CA LYS A 95 15.14 13.64 0.19
C LYS A 95 16.47 12.91 0.24
N ILE A 96 17.44 13.41 -0.53
CA ILE A 96 18.82 12.96 -0.49
C ILE A 96 19.59 14.04 0.27
N SER A 97 20.18 13.67 1.41
CA SER A 97 21.07 14.58 2.16
C SER A 97 22.40 14.74 1.45
N ALA A 98 23.12 15.83 1.76
CA ALA A 98 24.42 16.16 1.18
C ALA A 98 25.51 15.10 1.42
N GLU A 99 25.30 14.18 2.38
CA GLU A 99 26.16 13.02 2.61
C GLU A 99 25.81 11.79 1.74
N GLY A 100 24.93 11.93 0.74
CA GLY A 100 24.48 10.83 -0.11
C GLY A 100 23.52 9.85 0.57
N LYS A 101 22.96 10.23 1.73
CA LYS A 101 22.00 9.41 2.49
C LYS A 101 20.57 9.72 2.07
N VAL A 102 19.82 8.69 1.73
CA VAL A 102 18.41 8.79 1.33
C VAL A 102 17.53 8.71 2.58
N GLU A 103 16.68 9.73 2.79
CA GLU A 103 15.76 9.79 3.93
C GLU A 103 14.32 10.06 3.45
N SER A 104 13.36 9.31 3.99
CA SER A 104 11.93 9.55 3.78
C SER A 104 11.44 10.64 4.74
N SER A 105 10.69 11.63 4.25
CA SER A 105 10.18 12.76 5.05
C SER A 105 9.20 12.39 6.18
N GLY A 106 8.89 11.09 6.36
CA GLY A 106 7.96 10.56 7.37
C GLY A 106 8.63 9.94 8.60
N SER A 107 9.90 10.22 8.88
CA SER A 107 10.58 9.77 10.10
C SER A 107 10.87 10.90 11.08
#